data_AF-A0A8H7X2L4-F1
#
_entry.id   AF-A0A8H7X2L4-F1
#
_cell.length_a   1.000
_cell.length_b   1.000
_cell.length_c   1.000
_cell.angle_alpha   90.00
_cell.angle_beta   90.00
_cell.angle_gamma   90.00
#
_symmetry.space_group_name_H-M   'P 1'
#
loop_
_entity.id
_entity.type
_entity.pdbx_description
1 polymer ?
#
loop_
_entity_poly.entity_id
_entity_poly.type
_entity_poly.pdbx_seq_one_letter_code
_entity_poly.pdbx_strand_id
1 'polypeptide(L)'
;MFFQMGWKLIESEDAGTRQHVITKLGAETGLAIIKTLTDIMVASQKDETTVSIFRDRTLPFYRIISHPGVLSSLILETPVDTICTFLFGPGGRRGLRVFHSTATALSGKILGYSSSNEEVSTIAISTSLAVLDRLIEINQSAQVIEGFTAIVETISAYIPENFVVPTHNKASLESDVVSISALPFELSQDLPGNLSNNGARHDNDHASIADIQILPTTQEIASPRQEYLPLIDSTQHHLSGLAGLLDRQFRLLREDTVGQLRDAVREEVTRLEHPNLNVPTIHPGQQGVRRLIYHNVCFSRMCEDRRKGL
;
A
#
# COMPACT_ATOMS: atom_id res chain seq x y z
N MET A 1 28.76 10.88 2.49
CA MET A 1 28.85 11.90 1.43
C MET A 1 27.93 11.62 0.23
N PHE A 2 28.05 10.52 -0.52
CA PHE A 2 27.20 10.26 -1.71
C PHE A 2 25.69 10.33 -1.42
N PHE A 3 25.16 9.51 -0.51
CA PHE A 3 23.73 9.50 -0.19
C PHE A 3 23.24 10.74 0.56
N GLN A 4 24.11 11.43 1.31
CA GLN A 4 23.77 12.73 1.90
C GLN A 4 23.58 13.81 0.82
N MET A 5 24.43 13.82 -0.22
CA MET A 5 24.27 14.70 -1.35
C MET A 5 23.02 14.34 -2.16
N GLY A 6 22.78 13.04 -2.38
CA GLY A 6 21.56 12.55 -3.02
C GLY A 6 20.30 13.00 -2.27
N TRP A 7 20.29 12.91 -0.94
CA TRP A 7 19.17 13.37 -0.13
C TRP A 7 18.90 14.86 -0.30
N LYS A 8 19.93 15.72 -0.27
CA LYS A 8 19.79 17.16 -0.52
C LYS A 8 19.19 17.48 -1.89
N LEU A 9 19.47 16.66 -2.90
CA LEU A 9 18.89 16.81 -4.24
C LEU A 9 17.43 16.36 -4.28
N ILE A 10 17.08 15.28 -3.56
CA ILE A 10 15.69 14.77 -3.47
C ILE A 10 14.79 15.68 -2.64
N GLU A 11 15.32 16.28 -1.58
CA GLU A 11 14.65 17.24 -0.70
C GLU A 11 14.27 18.53 -1.44
N SER A 12 14.88 18.81 -2.59
CA SER A 12 14.43 19.89 -3.47
C SER A 12 13.07 19.56 -4.12
N GLU A 13 12.25 20.59 -4.37
CA GLU A 13 10.90 20.40 -4.92
C GLU A 13 10.88 20.00 -6.41
N ASP A 14 12.04 19.82 -7.06
CA ASP A 14 12.12 19.47 -8.48
C ASP A 14 11.89 17.97 -8.74
N ALA A 15 10.71 17.65 -9.30
CA ALA A 15 10.36 16.30 -9.72
C ALA A 15 11.33 15.72 -10.78
N GLY A 16 11.89 16.55 -11.66
CA GLY A 16 12.85 16.12 -12.69
C GLY A 16 14.15 15.59 -12.07
N THR A 17 14.68 16.31 -11.08
CA THR A 17 15.85 15.88 -10.31
C THR A 17 15.58 14.57 -9.56
N ARG A 18 14.41 14.41 -8.92
CA ARG A 18 14.06 13.14 -8.27
C ARG A 18 14.03 11.97 -9.24
N GLN A 19 13.39 12.17 -10.39
CA GLN A 19 13.33 11.17 -11.43
C GLN A 19 14.72 10.76 -11.91
N HIS A 20 15.59 11.74 -12.17
CA HIS A 20 16.96 11.48 -12.59
C HIS A 20 17.76 10.71 -11.55
N VAL A 21 17.74 11.14 -10.28
CA VAL A 21 18.50 10.53 -9.20
C VAL A 21 18.07 9.07 -8.98
N ILE A 22 16.77 8.81 -8.87
CA ILE A 22 16.26 7.45 -8.63
C ILE A 22 16.51 6.55 -9.83
N THR A 23 16.33 7.04 -11.06
CA THR A 23 16.64 6.27 -12.28
C THR A 23 18.12 5.89 -12.33
N LYS A 24 19.03 6.82 -11.99
CA LYS A 24 20.47 6.53 -11.91
C LYS A 24 20.81 5.56 -10.78
N LEU A 25 20.09 5.63 -9.66
CA LEU A 25 20.29 4.74 -8.52
C LEU A 25 19.84 3.31 -8.82
N GLY A 26 18.76 3.14 -9.60
CA GLY A 26 18.28 1.84 -10.08
C GLY A 26 19.11 1.23 -11.22
N ALA A 27 19.98 2.02 -11.86
CA ALA A 27 20.89 1.52 -12.90
C ALA A 27 22.09 0.76 -12.31
N GLU A 28 22.80 -0.02 -13.14
CA GLU A 28 23.90 -0.91 -12.73
C GLU A 28 24.96 -0.22 -11.83
N THR A 29 25.39 0.99 -12.19
CA THR A 29 26.34 1.76 -11.37
C THR A 29 25.76 2.16 -10.02
N GLY A 30 24.48 2.53 -9.96
CA GLY A 30 23.77 2.84 -8.72
C GLY A 30 23.63 1.60 -7.82
N LEU A 31 23.28 0.46 -8.39
CA LEU A 31 23.22 -0.81 -7.68
C LEU A 31 24.61 -1.24 -7.14
N ALA A 32 25.70 -0.97 -7.86
CA ALA A 32 27.06 -1.21 -7.37
C ALA A 32 27.40 -0.34 -6.14
N ILE A 33 26.93 0.90 -6.11
CA ILE A 33 27.07 1.80 -4.94
C ILE A 33 26.23 1.27 -3.76
N ILE A 34 24.98 0.86 -4.02
CA ILE A 34 24.12 0.24 -2.99
C ILE A 34 24.78 -1.02 -2.44
N LYS A 35 25.36 -1.87 -3.28
CA LYS A 35 26.08 -3.08 -2.84
C LYS A 35 27.22 -2.74 -1.89
N THR A 36 28.03 -1.74 -2.25
CA THR A 36 29.13 -1.27 -1.41
C THR A 36 28.63 -0.77 -0.05
N LEU A 37 27.50 -0.06 -0.03
CA LEU A 37 26.85 0.33 1.23
C LEU A 37 26.44 -0.90 2.05
N THR A 38 25.74 -1.87 1.44
CA THR A 38 25.30 -3.07 2.15
C THR A 38 26.47 -3.90 2.67
N ASP A 39 27.57 -3.99 1.93
CA ASP A 39 28.77 -4.73 2.35
C ASP A 39 29.44 -4.05 3.56
N ILE A 40 29.51 -2.70 3.58
CA ILE A 40 30.02 -1.93 4.72
C ILE A 40 29.15 -2.13 5.97
N MET A 41 27.82 -2.13 5.82
CA MET A 41 26.88 -2.33 6.94
C MET A 41 27.04 -3.72 7.59
N VAL A 42 27.35 -4.74 6.79
CA VAL A 42 27.52 -6.12 7.26
C VAL A 42 28.91 -6.36 7.84
N ALA A 43 29.94 -5.66 7.35
CA ALA A 43 31.30 -5.78 7.87
C ALA A 43 31.52 -5.09 9.22
N SER A 44 30.61 -4.18 9.63
CA SER A 44 30.71 -3.45 10.90
C SER A 44 30.45 -4.38 12.09
N GLN A 45 31.44 -4.54 12.98
CA GLN A 45 31.34 -5.38 14.18
C GLN A 45 31.26 -4.57 15.49
N LYS A 46 31.49 -3.25 15.46
CA LYS A 46 31.41 -2.38 16.64
C LYS A 46 30.14 -1.54 16.57
N ASP A 47 29.43 -1.44 17.68
CA ASP A 47 28.16 -0.70 17.75
C ASP A 47 28.32 0.77 17.34
N GLU A 48 29.39 1.43 17.79
CA GLU A 48 29.66 2.84 17.45
C GLU A 48 29.90 3.05 15.94
N THR A 49 30.59 2.12 15.29
CA THR A 49 30.79 2.19 13.84
C THR A 49 29.49 1.92 13.09
N THR A 50 28.67 0.97 13.58
CA THR A 50 27.37 0.64 13.01
C THR A 50 26.41 1.83 13.06
N VAL A 51 26.34 2.55 14.19
CA VAL A 51 25.52 3.77 14.33
C VAL A 51 25.98 4.86 13.37
N SER A 52 27.29 5.10 13.25
CA SER A 52 27.82 6.13 12.34
C SER A 52 27.54 5.82 10.86
N ILE A 53 27.70 4.56 10.45
CA ILE A 53 27.41 4.10 9.09
C ILE A 53 25.92 4.30 8.79
N PHE A 54 25.06 3.93 9.74
CA PHE A 54 23.64 4.09 9.59
C PHE A 54 23.26 5.57 9.44
N ARG A 55 23.65 6.42 10.39
CA ARG A 55 23.32 7.86 10.39
C ARG A 55 23.85 8.58 9.14
N ASP A 56 25.09 8.31 8.75
CA ASP A 56 25.78 9.13 7.73
C ASP A 56 25.60 8.59 6.31
N ARG A 57 25.11 7.34 6.15
CA ARG A 57 24.96 6.69 4.84
C ARG A 57 23.62 6.00 4.64
N THR A 58 23.23 5.11 5.55
CA THR A 58 22.02 4.29 5.37
C THR A 58 20.74 5.11 5.50
N LEU A 59 20.64 5.98 6.51
CA LEU A 59 19.47 6.81 6.73
C LEU A 59 19.20 7.77 5.56
N PRO A 60 20.19 8.51 5.02
CA PRO A 60 19.99 9.29 3.79
C PRO A 60 19.55 8.43 2.60
N PHE A 61 20.09 7.22 2.45
CA PHE A 61 19.66 6.29 1.41
C PHE A 61 18.20 5.87 1.58
N TYR A 62 17.78 5.51 2.79
CA TYR A 62 16.40 5.15 3.08
C TYR A 62 15.45 6.32 2.81
N ARG A 63 15.81 7.53 3.25
CA ARG A 63 15.05 8.75 2.96
C ARG A 63 14.89 9.00 1.45
N ILE A 64 15.91 8.78 0.64
CA ILE A 64 15.84 8.92 -0.83
C ILE A 64 14.77 7.99 -1.42
N ILE A 65 14.81 6.70 -1.07
CA ILE A 65 13.95 5.69 -1.71
C ILE A 65 12.55 5.60 -1.08
N SER A 66 12.36 6.15 0.12
CA SER A 66 11.05 6.27 0.79
C SER A 66 10.45 7.68 0.72
N HIS A 67 11.05 8.59 -0.06
CA HIS A 67 10.55 9.96 -0.19
C HIS A 67 9.14 9.96 -0.81
N PRO A 68 8.16 10.72 -0.27
CA PRO A 68 6.79 10.72 -0.78
C PRO A 68 6.69 10.99 -2.28
N GLY A 69 7.39 12.01 -2.78
CA GLY A 69 7.43 12.33 -4.21
C GLY A 69 8.21 11.35 -5.09
N VAL A 70 8.88 10.35 -4.52
CA VAL A 70 9.45 9.20 -5.24
C VAL A 70 8.44 8.08 -5.28
N LEU A 71 7.81 7.77 -4.15
CA LEU A 71 6.81 6.70 -4.03
C LEU A 71 5.52 7.00 -4.81
N SER A 72 5.08 8.26 -4.87
CA SER A 72 3.88 8.66 -5.61
C SER A 72 4.09 8.75 -7.13
N SER A 73 5.31 8.51 -7.63
CA SER A 73 5.67 8.71 -9.03
C SER A 73 5.64 7.40 -9.81
N LEU A 74 4.63 7.22 -10.68
CA LEU A 74 4.49 6.05 -11.57
C LEU A 74 5.74 5.78 -12.43
N ILE A 75 6.42 6.84 -12.89
CA ILE A 75 7.65 6.72 -13.69
C ILE A 75 8.79 6.05 -12.90
N LEU A 76 8.75 6.14 -11.57
CA LEU A 76 9.78 5.66 -10.67
C LEU A 76 9.50 4.28 -10.09
N GLU A 77 8.33 3.67 -10.36
CA GLU A 77 8.00 2.31 -9.89
C GLU A 77 9.08 1.31 -10.27
N THR A 78 9.41 1.18 -11.56
CA THR A 78 10.41 0.21 -12.03
C THR A 78 11.80 0.44 -11.41
N PRO A 79 12.37 1.67 -11.39
CA PRO A 79 13.61 1.94 -10.67
C PRO A 79 13.57 1.61 -9.17
N VAL A 80 12.49 1.98 -8.46
CA VAL A 80 12.33 1.72 -7.03
C VAL A 80 12.23 0.22 -6.77
N ASP A 81 11.44 -0.49 -7.56
CA ASP A 81 11.28 -1.94 -7.47
C ASP A 81 12.61 -2.67 -7.72
N THR A 82 13.40 -2.17 -8.68
CA THR A 82 14.75 -2.66 -8.95
C THR A 82 15.65 -2.50 -7.74
N ILE A 83 15.62 -1.34 -7.08
CA ILE A 83 16.42 -1.06 -5.87
C ILE A 83 15.99 -1.97 -4.72
N CYS A 84 14.68 -2.08 -4.45
CA CYS A 84 14.16 -2.90 -3.35
C CYS A 84 14.39 -4.40 -3.57
N THR A 85 14.22 -4.90 -4.80
CA THR A 85 14.54 -6.29 -5.17
C THR A 85 16.04 -6.57 -5.01
N PHE A 86 16.89 -5.62 -5.38
CA PHE A 86 18.33 -5.74 -5.20
C PHE A 86 18.74 -5.73 -3.72
N LEU A 87 18.09 -4.90 -2.89
CA LEU A 87 18.27 -4.88 -1.44
C LEU A 87 17.85 -6.20 -0.80
N PHE A 88 16.72 -6.77 -1.23
CA PHE A 88 16.27 -8.10 -0.79
C PHE A 88 17.33 -9.16 -1.08
N GLY A 89 17.79 -9.19 -2.33
CA GLY A 89 18.83 -10.09 -2.80
C GLY A 89 18.41 -11.56 -2.81
N PRO A 90 19.32 -12.47 -3.20
CA PRO A 90 18.97 -13.88 -3.40
C PRO A 90 18.47 -14.55 -2.10
N GLY A 91 17.20 -14.95 -2.10
CA GLY A 91 16.52 -15.57 -0.95
C GLY A 91 16.46 -14.68 0.29
N GLY A 92 16.42 -13.35 0.12
CA GLY A 92 16.28 -12.40 1.24
C GLY A 92 17.52 -12.22 2.11
N ARG A 93 18.61 -12.94 1.84
CA ARG A 93 19.82 -12.93 2.69
C ARG A 93 20.45 -11.55 2.84
N ARG A 94 20.40 -10.73 1.79
CA ARG A 94 20.97 -9.38 1.83
C ARG A 94 20.07 -8.47 2.67
N GLY A 95 18.76 -8.50 2.39
CA GLY A 95 17.77 -7.74 3.14
C GLY A 95 17.88 -8.04 4.64
N LEU A 96 17.86 -9.32 5.03
CA LEU A 96 17.98 -9.72 6.43
C LEU A 96 19.20 -9.13 7.13
N ARG A 97 20.38 -9.21 6.51
CA ARG A 97 21.62 -8.71 7.11
C ARG A 97 21.63 -7.18 7.22
N VAL A 98 21.13 -6.49 6.21
CA VAL A 98 21.03 -5.02 6.17
C VAL A 98 20.05 -4.52 7.24
N PHE A 99 18.89 -5.14 7.35
CA PHE A 99 17.85 -4.74 8.29
C PHE A 99 18.16 -5.19 9.73
N HIS A 100 18.89 -6.29 9.93
CA HIS A 100 19.46 -6.61 11.23
C HIS A 100 20.49 -5.55 11.67
N SER A 101 21.42 -5.16 10.79
CA SER A 101 22.39 -4.08 11.07
C SER A 101 21.69 -2.75 11.37
N THR A 102 20.59 -2.46 10.66
CA THR A 102 19.72 -1.31 10.93
C THR A 102 19.09 -1.38 12.32
N ALA A 103 18.51 -2.52 12.70
CA ALA A 103 17.95 -2.70 14.03
C ALA A 103 19.00 -2.53 15.14
N THR A 104 20.22 -3.05 14.94
CA THR A 104 21.36 -2.82 15.84
C THR A 104 21.76 -1.34 15.92
N ALA A 105 21.76 -0.61 14.79
CA ALA A 105 22.07 0.81 14.78
C ALA A 105 21.02 1.65 15.52
N LEU A 106 19.73 1.29 15.37
CA LEU A 106 18.62 1.97 16.04
C LEU A 106 18.62 1.68 17.55
N SER A 107 19.01 0.47 17.98
CA SER A 107 19.13 0.12 19.40
C SER A 107 20.39 0.70 20.07
N GLY A 108 21.47 0.90 19.31
CA GLY A 108 22.82 1.23 19.79
C GLY A 108 23.08 2.68 20.25
N LYS A 109 22.08 3.44 20.73
CA LYS A 109 22.18 4.88 21.10
C LYS A 109 22.13 5.88 19.92
N ILE A 110 21.06 5.86 19.11
CA ILE A 110 20.53 7.10 18.51
C ILE A 110 19.68 7.87 19.55
N LEU A 111 19.16 7.17 20.56
CA LEU A 111 18.43 7.66 21.75
C LEU A 111 19.33 8.25 22.86
N GLY A 112 20.33 9.05 22.51
CA GLY A 112 21.09 9.82 23.50
C GLY A 112 20.30 11.05 23.96
N TYR A 113 19.68 10.97 25.14
CA TYR A 113 18.94 12.01 25.88
C TYR A 113 19.26 13.47 25.48
N SER A 114 18.53 14.01 24.51
CA SER A 114 18.27 15.45 24.33
C SER A 114 17.05 15.60 23.41
N SER A 115 16.18 16.57 23.68
CA SER A 115 14.90 16.73 22.97
C SER A 115 15.04 17.00 21.46
N SER A 116 16.22 17.40 20.98
CA SER A 116 16.53 17.55 19.55
C SER A 116 16.78 16.23 18.82
N ASN A 117 17.02 15.13 19.54
CA ASN A 117 17.28 13.80 18.97
C ASN A 117 16.01 12.96 18.75
N GLU A 118 14.86 13.39 19.29
CA GLU A 118 13.60 12.64 19.21
C GLU A 118 13.01 12.65 17.79
N GLU A 119 13.00 13.81 17.14
CA GLU A 119 12.54 13.96 15.75
C GLU A 119 13.44 13.17 14.78
N VAL A 120 14.77 13.23 14.98
CA VAL A 120 15.74 12.48 14.17
C VAL A 120 15.56 10.97 14.35
N SER A 121 15.30 10.51 15.58
CA SER A 121 15.02 9.10 15.88
C SER A 121 13.71 8.65 15.23
N THR A 122 12.66 9.47 15.32
CA THR A 122 11.36 9.20 14.71
C THR A 122 11.48 9.07 13.20
N ILE A 123 12.19 10.00 12.54
CA ILE A 123 12.44 9.90 11.10
C ILE A 123 13.27 8.67 10.78
N ALA A 124 14.26 8.32 11.60
CA ALA A 124 15.08 7.14 11.37
C ALA A 124 14.28 5.83 11.46
N ILE A 125 13.36 5.73 12.42
CA ILE A 125 12.48 4.58 12.59
C ILE A 125 11.47 4.52 11.43
N SER A 126 10.76 5.62 11.15
CA SER A 126 9.72 5.67 10.12
C SER A 126 10.27 5.38 8.73
N THR A 127 11.42 5.96 8.37
CA THR A 127 12.05 5.70 7.07
C THR A 127 12.59 4.28 6.95
N SER A 128 13.12 3.70 8.04
CA SER A 128 13.56 2.30 8.04
C SER A 128 12.38 1.34 7.87
N LEU A 129 11.26 1.60 8.53
CA LEU A 129 10.03 0.81 8.39
C LEU A 129 9.42 0.97 7.00
N ALA A 130 9.37 2.18 6.43
CA ALA A 130 8.84 2.42 5.09
C ALA A 130 9.61 1.64 4.01
N VAL A 131 10.95 1.59 4.10
CA VAL A 131 11.76 0.79 3.17
C VAL A 131 11.56 -0.71 3.39
N LEU A 132 11.43 -1.15 4.65
CA LEU A 132 11.21 -2.55 4.98
C LEU A 132 9.85 -3.05 4.47
N ASP A 133 8.79 -2.27 4.70
CA ASP A 133 7.45 -2.52 4.21
C ASP A 133 7.45 -2.66 2.69
N ARG A 134 8.02 -1.67 1.99
CA ARG A 134 8.12 -1.70 0.53
C ARG A 134 8.90 -2.91 0.01
N LEU A 135 9.99 -3.29 0.68
CA LEU A 135 10.78 -4.45 0.32
C LEU A 135 9.97 -5.75 0.46
N ILE A 136 9.15 -5.88 1.51
CA ILE A 136 8.27 -7.03 1.74
C ILE A 136 7.13 -7.06 0.72
N GLU A 137 6.54 -5.91 0.38
CA GLU A 137 5.48 -5.80 -0.63
C GLU A 137 5.94 -6.31 -2.00
N ILE A 138 7.10 -5.85 -2.46
CA ILE A 138 7.64 -6.22 -3.78
C ILE A 138 8.09 -7.69 -3.80
N ASN A 139 8.69 -8.16 -2.71
CA ASN A 139 9.25 -9.50 -2.63
C ASN A 139 8.33 -10.38 -1.79
N GLN A 140 7.20 -10.85 -2.35
CA GLN A 140 6.21 -11.67 -1.62
C GLN A 140 6.83 -12.86 -0.85
N SER A 141 7.92 -13.45 -1.35
CA SER A 141 8.68 -14.50 -0.64
C SER A 141 9.29 -14.05 0.70
N ALA A 142 9.41 -12.75 0.96
CA ALA A 142 9.86 -12.19 2.23
C ALA A 142 8.86 -12.44 3.36
N GLN A 143 7.57 -12.57 3.06
CA GLN A 143 6.50 -12.75 4.06
C GLN A 143 6.63 -14.07 4.83
N VAL A 144 7.28 -15.08 4.24
CA VAL A 144 7.50 -16.40 4.87
C VAL A 144 8.87 -16.51 5.54
N ILE A 145 9.68 -15.46 5.52
CA ILE A 145 11.01 -15.45 6.14
C ILE A 145 10.87 -14.87 7.56
N GLU A 146 10.87 -15.75 8.57
CA GLU A 146 10.71 -15.38 9.99
C GLU A 146 11.68 -14.28 10.46
N GLY A 147 12.87 -14.21 9.87
CA GLY A 147 13.86 -13.19 10.21
C GLY A 147 13.39 -11.75 9.96
N PHE A 148 12.50 -11.49 8.99
CA PHE A 148 11.96 -10.15 8.78
C PHE A 148 10.94 -9.77 9.85
N THR A 149 10.10 -10.71 10.30
CA THR A 149 9.15 -10.48 11.40
C THR A 149 9.86 -10.03 12.67
N ALA A 150 10.92 -10.74 13.07
CA ALA A 150 11.71 -10.38 14.25
C ALA A 150 12.35 -8.98 14.14
N ILE A 151 12.77 -8.57 12.92
CA ILE A 151 13.32 -7.24 12.69
C ILE A 151 12.25 -6.16 12.79
N VAL A 152 11.06 -6.37 12.22
CA VAL A 152 9.93 -5.44 12.34
C VAL A 152 9.58 -5.22 13.80
N GLU A 153 9.45 -6.29 14.59
CA GLU A 153 9.17 -6.22 16.02
C GLU A 153 10.27 -5.45 16.77
N THR A 154 11.53 -5.75 16.47
CA THR A 154 12.68 -5.07 17.09
C THR A 154 12.67 -3.58 16.80
N ILE A 155 12.45 -3.16 15.55
CA ILE A 155 12.43 -1.74 15.19
C ILE A 155 11.21 -1.03 15.79
N SER A 156 10.05 -1.69 15.77
CA SER A 156 8.78 -1.13 16.27
C SER A 156 8.76 -0.92 17.78
N ALA A 157 9.51 -1.73 18.54
CA ALA A 157 9.67 -1.58 19.98
C ALA A 157 10.29 -0.22 20.40
N TYR A 158 10.90 0.50 19.46
CA TYR A 158 11.50 1.83 19.71
C TYR A 158 10.61 3.00 19.27
N ILE A 159 9.40 2.74 18.79
CA ILE A 159 8.43 3.81 18.49
C ILE A 159 8.02 4.45 19.83
N PRO A 160 8.16 5.78 20.01
CA PRO A 160 7.70 6.45 21.22
C PRO A 160 6.21 6.17 21.45
N GLU A 161 5.80 5.87 22.70
CA GLU A 161 4.39 5.60 23.05
C GLU A 161 3.45 6.75 22.64
N ASN A 162 3.97 7.97 22.44
CA ASN A 162 3.23 9.13 21.94
C ASN A 162 2.83 9.06 20.46
N PHE A 163 3.38 8.10 19.69
CA PHE A 163 3.01 7.79 18.30
C PHE A 163 2.35 6.42 18.15
N VAL A 164 2.18 5.69 19.26
CA VAL A 164 1.31 4.51 19.29
C VAL A 164 -0.12 5.03 19.31
N VAL A 165 -0.79 5.04 18.16
CA VAL A 165 -2.25 5.05 18.14
C VAL A 165 -2.69 3.84 18.97
N PRO A 166 -3.39 4.02 20.10
CA PRO A 166 -3.83 2.91 20.90
C PRO A 166 -4.82 2.08 20.09
N THR A 167 -4.52 0.80 19.99
CA THR A 167 -5.43 -0.23 19.53
C THR A 167 -6.74 -0.11 20.31
N HIS A 168 -7.82 0.21 19.58
CA HIS A 168 -9.23 0.22 19.98
C HIS A 168 -9.60 1.09 21.21
N ASN A 169 -10.24 2.24 20.96
CA ASN A 169 -11.52 2.64 21.55
C ASN A 169 -12.07 3.90 20.85
N LYS A 170 -13.36 3.88 20.52
CA LYS A 170 -14.11 4.96 19.84
C LYS A 170 -14.19 6.23 20.71
N ALA A 171 -13.94 7.41 20.13
CA ALA A 171 -14.67 8.65 20.45
C ALA A 171 -14.43 9.72 19.37
N SER A 172 -15.53 10.26 18.83
CA SER A 172 -15.56 11.50 18.06
C SER A 172 -14.89 12.64 18.80
N LEU A 173 -14.03 13.42 18.11
CA LEU A 173 -14.11 14.88 18.14
C LEU A 173 -13.29 15.48 16.99
N GLU A 174 -13.99 16.24 16.17
CA GLU A 174 -13.43 17.28 15.30
C GLU A 174 -12.56 18.25 16.11
N SER A 175 -11.44 18.71 15.54
CA SER A 175 -10.99 20.12 15.51
C SER A 175 -9.50 20.20 15.15
N ASP A 176 -9.27 20.77 13.96
CA ASP A 176 -8.24 21.76 13.65
C ASP A 176 -6.77 21.47 13.94
N VAL A 177 -6.06 21.02 12.89
CA VAL A 177 -4.84 21.70 12.47
C VAL A 177 -4.84 21.85 10.95
N VAL A 178 -5.20 23.04 10.50
CA VAL A 178 -5.02 23.48 9.10
C VAL A 178 -3.54 23.77 8.87
N SER A 179 -2.95 23.12 7.86
CA SER A 179 -1.79 23.65 7.14
C SER A 179 -1.95 23.32 5.66
N ILE A 180 -2.52 24.28 4.93
CA ILE A 180 -2.65 24.28 3.47
C ILE A 180 -1.32 24.75 2.88
N SER A 181 -0.63 23.90 2.12
CA SER A 181 0.07 24.31 0.88
C SER A 181 0.73 23.14 0.16
N ALA A 182 -0.01 22.56 -0.78
CA ALA A 182 0.44 22.17 -2.12
C ALA A 182 -0.72 21.37 -2.69
N LEU A 183 -1.62 21.99 -3.46
CA LEU A 183 -2.67 21.28 -4.18
C LEU A 183 -2.00 20.42 -5.27
N PRO A 184 -1.93 19.08 -5.14
CA PRO A 184 -1.89 18.25 -6.33
C PRO A 184 -3.31 18.30 -6.89
N PHE A 185 -3.51 17.90 -8.14
CA PHE A 185 -4.82 17.37 -8.51
C PHE A 185 -5.00 16.06 -7.71
N GLU A 186 -5.39 16.17 -6.44
CA GLU A 186 -5.85 15.04 -5.64
C GLU A 186 -7.17 14.60 -6.25
N LEU A 187 -7.14 13.52 -7.02
CA LEU A 187 -8.31 12.69 -7.20
C LEU A 187 -8.63 12.14 -5.80
N SER A 188 -9.42 12.90 -5.03
CA SER A 188 -9.89 12.46 -3.71
C SER A 188 -10.63 11.15 -3.93
N GLN A 189 -10.01 10.04 -3.57
CA GLN A 189 -10.63 8.75 -3.73
C GLN A 189 -11.91 8.72 -2.90
N ASP A 190 -13.01 8.33 -3.52
CA ASP A 190 -14.26 8.14 -2.80
C ASP A 190 -14.13 6.90 -1.90
N LEU A 191 -13.97 7.10 -0.59
CA LEU A 191 -13.70 6.03 0.38
C LEU A 191 -14.90 5.07 0.57
N PRO A 192 -14.74 3.89 1.20
CA PRO A 192 -15.82 2.92 1.34
C PRO A 192 -16.82 3.30 2.45
N GLY A 193 -18.09 2.97 2.20
CA GLY A 193 -19.20 3.11 3.13
C GLY A 193 -19.31 4.49 3.77
N ASN A 194 -19.32 4.52 5.11
CA ASN A 194 -19.47 5.75 5.89
C ASN A 194 -18.23 6.65 5.89
N LEU A 195 -17.10 6.20 5.31
CA LEU A 195 -15.91 7.03 5.13
C LEU A 195 -16.01 7.92 3.88
N SER A 196 -16.96 7.64 2.98
CA SER A 196 -17.26 8.50 1.85
C SER A 196 -17.91 9.82 2.31
N ASN A 197 -17.46 10.95 1.73
CA ASN A 197 -18.10 12.26 1.93
C ASN A 197 -19.55 12.31 1.43
N ASN A 198 -19.91 11.44 0.47
CA ASN A 198 -21.27 11.34 -0.07
C ASN A 198 -22.09 10.23 0.62
N GLY A 199 -21.57 9.64 1.70
CA GLY A 199 -22.12 8.45 2.33
C GLY A 199 -21.99 7.19 1.47
N ALA A 200 -22.50 6.09 2.01
CA ALA A 200 -22.45 4.77 1.37
C ALA A 200 -23.13 4.80 -0.02
N ARG A 201 -22.52 4.13 -1.00
CA ARG A 201 -23.03 4.02 -2.37
C ARG A 201 -24.35 3.24 -2.46
N HIS A 202 -24.48 2.23 -1.61
CA HIS A 202 -25.62 1.33 -1.49
C HIS A 202 -25.60 0.67 -0.10
N ASP A 203 -26.63 -0.11 0.21
CA ASP A 203 -26.77 -0.85 1.46
C ASP A 203 -25.59 -1.80 1.77
N ASN A 204 -24.91 -2.33 0.75
CA ASN A 204 -23.76 -3.23 0.90
C ASN A 204 -22.38 -2.54 0.86
N ASP A 205 -22.34 -1.20 0.83
CA ASP A 205 -21.10 -0.42 0.84
C ASP A 205 -20.68 -0.11 2.29
N HIS A 206 -19.75 -0.90 2.81
CA HIS A 206 -19.27 -0.79 4.18
C HIS A 206 -17.75 -0.55 4.23
N ALA A 207 -17.31 0.21 5.24
CA ALA A 207 -15.89 0.38 5.53
C ALA A 207 -15.20 -0.92 5.97
N SER A 208 -15.91 -1.74 6.75
CA SER A 208 -15.42 -3.04 7.22
C SER A 208 -15.85 -4.16 6.26
N ILE A 209 -14.90 -5.00 5.83
CA ILE A 209 -15.19 -6.15 4.96
C ILE A 209 -16.05 -7.23 5.63
N ALA A 210 -16.08 -7.28 6.96
CA ALA A 210 -16.86 -8.29 7.70
C ALA A 210 -18.37 -8.08 7.54
N ASP A 211 -18.78 -6.86 7.20
CA ASP A 211 -20.17 -6.46 7.03
C ASP A 211 -20.63 -6.57 5.56
N ILE A 212 -19.69 -6.78 4.63
CA ILE A 212 -19.98 -6.86 3.19
C ILE A 212 -20.53 -8.24 2.84
N GLN A 213 -21.71 -8.29 2.23
CA GLN A 213 -22.27 -9.51 1.67
C GLN A 213 -21.50 -9.92 0.41
N ILE A 214 -21.19 -11.22 0.33
CA ILE A 214 -20.46 -11.79 -0.82
C ILE A 214 -21.23 -11.55 -2.11
N LEU A 215 -22.53 -11.88 -2.15
CA LEU A 215 -23.39 -11.64 -3.31
C LEU A 215 -23.82 -10.17 -3.39
N PRO A 216 -24.11 -9.64 -4.59
CA PRO A 216 -24.50 -8.26 -4.74
C PRO A 216 -25.96 -8.08 -4.30
N THR A 217 -26.25 -6.98 -3.64
CA THR A 217 -27.63 -6.60 -3.26
C THR A 217 -28.35 -5.94 -4.43
N THR A 218 -29.67 -5.78 -4.32
CA THR A 218 -30.45 -5.07 -5.33
C THR A 218 -30.06 -3.60 -5.46
N GLN A 219 -29.74 -2.93 -4.34
CA GLN A 219 -29.27 -1.54 -4.37
C GLN A 219 -27.86 -1.42 -4.95
N GLU A 220 -26.98 -2.40 -4.69
CA GLU A 220 -25.65 -2.47 -5.31
C GLU A 220 -25.77 -2.64 -6.84
N ILE A 221 -26.66 -3.52 -7.31
CA ILE A 221 -26.94 -3.69 -8.74
C ILE A 221 -27.53 -2.41 -9.36
N ALA A 222 -28.36 -1.67 -8.64
CA ALA A 222 -28.96 -0.43 -9.16
C ALA A 222 -28.05 0.81 -9.02
N SER A 223 -26.97 0.73 -8.23
CA SER A 223 -26.11 1.87 -7.93
C SER A 223 -25.41 2.41 -9.19
N PRO A 224 -25.52 3.72 -9.49
CA PRO A 224 -24.77 4.34 -10.58
C PRO A 224 -23.35 4.76 -10.15
N ARG A 225 -23.04 4.73 -8.84
CA ARG A 225 -21.72 5.09 -8.32
C ARG A 225 -20.75 3.91 -8.50
N GLN A 226 -19.53 4.22 -8.93
CA GLN A 226 -18.47 3.21 -9.07
C GLN A 226 -18.06 2.68 -7.68
N GLU A 227 -17.81 1.38 -7.60
CA GLU A 227 -17.33 0.74 -6.37
C GLU A 227 -16.03 1.34 -5.88
N TYR A 228 -15.85 1.31 -4.56
CA TYR A 228 -14.55 1.57 -3.98
C TYR A 228 -13.61 0.39 -4.27
N LEU A 229 -12.57 0.66 -5.06
CA LEU A 229 -11.45 -0.25 -5.28
C LEU A 229 -10.17 0.34 -4.71
N PRO A 230 -9.40 -0.43 -3.92
CA PRO A 230 -8.16 0.07 -3.34
C PRO A 230 -7.16 0.45 -4.42
N LEU A 231 -6.48 1.58 -4.25
CA LEU A 231 -5.43 2.03 -5.15
C LEU A 231 -4.13 1.28 -4.92
N ILE A 232 -3.22 1.35 -5.89
CA ILE A 232 -1.87 0.79 -5.75
C ILE A 232 -1.07 1.56 -4.70
N ASP A 233 -1.30 2.87 -4.59
CA ASP A 233 -0.64 3.76 -3.63
C ASP A 233 -1.09 3.45 -2.19
N SER A 234 -0.16 2.94 -1.38
CA SER A 234 -0.39 2.55 0.01
C SER A 234 -0.71 3.70 0.94
N THR A 235 -0.34 4.93 0.57
CA THR A 235 -0.63 6.13 1.35
C THR A 235 -2.10 6.53 1.27
N GLN A 236 -2.83 6.05 0.26
CA GLN A 236 -4.24 6.36 0.02
C GLN A 236 -5.18 5.27 0.54
N HIS A 237 -4.63 4.23 1.20
CA HIS A 237 -5.43 3.16 1.77
C HIS A 237 -6.15 3.60 3.04
N HIS A 238 -7.45 3.35 3.12
CA HIS A 238 -8.22 3.65 4.34
C HIS A 238 -7.86 2.74 5.53
N LEU A 239 -7.18 1.61 5.28
CA LEU A 239 -6.68 0.68 6.31
C LEU A 239 -5.22 0.30 6.02
N SER A 240 -4.40 0.28 7.08
CA SER A 240 -2.97 -0.09 7.01
C SER A 240 -2.72 -1.51 7.54
N GLY A 241 -1.49 -2.02 7.32
CA GLY A 241 -1.04 -3.31 7.86
C GLY A 241 -1.79 -4.53 7.30
N LEU A 242 -1.81 -5.62 8.07
CA LEU A 242 -2.42 -6.90 7.66
C LEU A 242 -3.94 -6.78 7.43
N ALA A 243 -4.64 -6.00 8.25
CA ALA A 243 -6.06 -5.75 8.09
C ALA A 243 -6.35 -5.00 6.78
N GLY A 244 -5.52 -4.00 6.45
CA GLY A 244 -5.55 -3.33 5.15
C GLY A 244 -5.27 -4.29 3.99
N LEU A 245 -4.27 -5.16 4.12
CA LEU A 245 -3.98 -6.15 3.08
C LEU A 245 -5.16 -7.10 2.83
N LEU A 246 -5.80 -7.60 3.89
CA LEU A 246 -6.99 -8.45 3.77
C LEU A 246 -8.18 -7.70 3.17
N ASP A 247 -8.42 -6.45 3.59
CA ASP A 247 -9.46 -5.60 3.01
C ASP A 247 -9.26 -5.44 1.51
N ARG A 248 -8.04 -5.10 1.08
CA ARG A 248 -7.72 -4.89 -0.33
C ARG A 248 -7.92 -6.15 -1.15
N GLN A 249 -7.35 -7.27 -0.69
CA GLN A 249 -7.45 -8.55 -1.40
C GLN A 249 -8.90 -9.03 -1.48
N PHE A 250 -9.69 -8.86 -0.42
CA PHE A 250 -11.10 -9.18 -0.43
C PHE A 250 -11.86 -8.35 -1.47
N ARG A 251 -11.69 -7.03 -1.46
CA ARG A 251 -12.41 -6.13 -2.38
C ARG A 251 -12.03 -6.35 -3.84
N LEU A 252 -10.74 -6.53 -4.12
CA LEU A 252 -10.26 -6.84 -5.48
C LEU A 252 -10.80 -8.18 -5.97
N LEU A 253 -10.70 -9.24 -5.16
CA LEU A 253 -11.21 -10.56 -5.53
C LEU A 253 -12.73 -10.55 -5.72
N ARG A 254 -13.46 -9.84 -4.85
CA ARG A 254 -14.91 -9.70 -4.97
C ARG A 254 -15.28 -8.94 -6.25
N GLU A 255 -14.57 -7.88 -6.59
CA GLU A 255 -14.82 -7.17 -7.85
C GLU A 255 -14.53 -8.03 -9.08
N ASP A 256 -13.42 -8.76 -9.08
CA ASP A 256 -13.04 -9.64 -10.19
C ASP A 256 -14.04 -10.79 -10.40
N THR A 257 -14.69 -11.25 -9.33
CA THR A 257 -15.60 -12.40 -9.38
C THR A 257 -17.07 -11.99 -9.37
N VAL A 258 -17.51 -11.33 -8.31
CA VAL A 258 -18.89 -10.92 -8.07
C VAL A 258 -19.23 -9.63 -8.82
N GLY A 259 -18.28 -8.72 -9.02
CA GLY A 259 -18.49 -7.51 -9.82
C GLY A 259 -18.97 -7.83 -11.25
N GLN A 260 -18.38 -8.86 -11.87
CA GLN A 260 -18.84 -9.36 -13.17
C GLN A 260 -20.31 -9.83 -13.17
N LEU A 261 -20.74 -10.50 -12.10
CA LEU A 261 -22.14 -10.92 -11.92
C LEU A 261 -23.06 -9.71 -11.73
N ARG A 262 -22.67 -8.76 -10.86
CA ARG A 262 -23.41 -7.52 -10.61
C ARG A 262 -23.65 -6.77 -11.91
N ASP A 263 -22.60 -6.58 -12.71
CA ASP A 263 -22.67 -5.79 -13.94
C ASP A 263 -23.51 -6.51 -15.02
N ALA A 264 -23.38 -7.84 -15.14
CA ALA A 264 -24.19 -8.62 -16.05
C ALA A 264 -25.69 -8.57 -15.68
N VAL A 265 -26.03 -8.62 -14.39
CA VAL A 265 -27.42 -8.50 -13.92
C VAL A 265 -27.94 -7.07 -14.12
N ARG A 266 -27.13 -6.04 -13.83
CA ARG A 266 -27.48 -4.62 -14.06
C ARG A 266 -27.87 -4.37 -15.52
N GLU A 267 -27.11 -4.90 -16.47
CA GLU A 267 -27.41 -4.76 -17.90
C GLU A 267 -28.77 -5.39 -18.25
N GLU A 268 -29.05 -6.59 -17.74
CA GLU A 268 -30.33 -7.28 -18.00
C GLU A 268 -31.52 -6.58 -17.34
N VAL A 269 -31.38 -6.09 -16.10
CA VAL A 269 -32.41 -5.29 -15.43
C VAL A 269 -32.70 -4.03 -16.23
N THR A 270 -31.67 -3.30 -16.64
CA THR A 270 -31.80 -2.07 -17.43
C THR A 270 -32.50 -2.34 -18.77
N ARG A 271 -32.17 -3.46 -19.44
CA ARG A 271 -32.79 -3.90 -20.70
C ARG A 271 -34.26 -4.24 -20.52
N LEU A 272 -34.63 -4.91 -19.43
CA LEU A 272 -36.01 -5.28 -19.13
C LEU A 272 -36.87 -4.05 -18.80
N GLU A 273 -36.29 -3.05 -18.12
CA GLU A 273 -36.96 -1.78 -17.83
C GLU A 273 -37.13 -0.91 -19.09
N HIS A 274 -36.22 -1.04 -20.06
CA HIS A 274 -36.20 -0.23 -21.28
C HIS A 274 -36.18 -1.08 -22.57
N PRO A 275 -37.24 -1.84 -22.88
CA PRO A 275 -37.24 -2.83 -23.97
C PRO A 275 -37.07 -2.26 -25.38
N ASN A 276 -37.19 -0.93 -25.56
CA ASN A 276 -37.19 -0.26 -26.86
C ASN A 276 -35.96 0.63 -27.12
N LEU A 277 -34.99 0.71 -26.20
CA LEU A 277 -33.75 1.44 -26.42
C LEU A 277 -32.73 0.52 -27.10
N ASN A 278 -32.43 0.79 -28.38
CA ASN A 278 -31.28 0.19 -29.07
C ASN A 278 -30.00 0.71 -28.41
N VAL A 279 -29.53 0.03 -27.36
CA VAL A 279 -28.24 0.35 -26.73
C VAL A 279 -27.12 -0.04 -27.71
N PRO A 280 -26.26 0.89 -28.15
CA PRO A 280 -25.09 0.56 -28.95
C PRO A 280 -24.19 -0.37 -28.14
N THR A 281 -23.90 -1.54 -28.68
CA THR A 281 -23.04 -2.56 -28.08
C THR A 281 -21.58 -2.11 -28.14
N ILE A 282 -21.18 -1.09 -27.39
CA ILE A 282 -19.79 -0.64 -27.35
C ILE A 282 -19.42 -0.18 -25.93
N HIS A 283 -18.84 -1.09 -25.15
CA HIS A 283 -17.75 -0.77 -24.23
C HIS A 283 -16.50 -1.54 -24.69
N PRO A 284 -15.47 -0.86 -25.20
CA PRO A 284 -14.23 -1.50 -25.60
C PRO A 284 -13.35 -1.68 -24.35
N GLY A 285 -13.24 -2.90 -23.82
CA GLY A 285 -12.21 -3.18 -22.83
C GLY A 285 -12.41 -4.40 -21.92
N GLN A 286 -13.63 -4.87 -21.68
CA GLN A 286 -13.86 -5.98 -20.75
C GLN A 286 -14.26 -7.25 -21.51
N GLN A 287 -13.56 -8.35 -21.21
CA GLN A 287 -13.89 -9.70 -21.66
C GLN A 287 -15.33 -10.02 -21.25
N GLY A 288 -16.28 -9.86 -22.17
CA GLY A 288 -17.70 -10.02 -21.88
C GLY A 288 -18.01 -11.43 -21.35
N VAL A 289 -18.59 -11.48 -20.15
CA VAL A 289 -19.11 -12.72 -19.56
C VAL A 289 -20.04 -13.39 -20.56
N ARG A 290 -19.80 -14.68 -20.86
CA ARG A 290 -20.64 -15.44 -21.79
C ARG A 290 -22.04 -15.62 -21.19
N ARG A 291 -23.04 -14.94 -21.75
CA ARG A 291 -24.44 -15.02 -21.31
C ARG A 291 -25.21 -16.12 -22.04
N LEU A 292 -26.06 -16.84 -21.31
CA LEU A 292 -27.06 -17.76 -21.86
C LEU A 292 -28.45 -17.25 -21.47
N ILE A 293 -29.20 -16.75 -22.45
CA ILE A 293 -30.54 -16.18 -22.22
C ILE A 293 -31.57 -17.24 -22.59
N TYR A 294 -32.45 -17.56 -21.65
CA TYR A 294 -33.59 -18.45 -21.85
C TYR A 294 -34.88 -17.64 -21.82
N HIS A 295 -35.68 -17.75 -22.88
CA HIS A 295 -36.99 -17.10 -22.96
C HIS A 295 -38.09 -18.06 -22.54
N ASN A 296 -39.16 -17.53 -21.94
CA ASN A 296 -40.35 -18.28 -21.52
C ASN A 296 -40.07 -19.40 -20.50
N VAL A 297 -39.06 -19.22 -19.64
CA VAL A 297 -38.79 -20.15 -18.54
C VAL A 297 -39.87 -19.97 -17.47
N CYS A 298 -40.43 -21.08 -17.00
CA CYS A 298 -41.33 -21.11 -15.85
C CYS A 298 -40.70 -21.97 -14.76
N PHE A 299 -40.54 -21.41 -13.56
CA PHE A 299 -40.14 -22.19 -12.39
C PHE A 299 -41.33 -23.04 -11.93
N SER A 300 -41.25 -24.35 -12.15
CA SER A 300 -42.31 -25.29 -11.76
C SER A 300 -42.26 -25.64 -10.27
N ARG A 301 -41.05 -25.75 -9.70
CA ARG A 301 -40.82 -26.01 -8.27
C ARG A 301 -39.39 -25.63 -7.89
N MET A 302 -39.23 -24.93 -6.77
CA MET A 302 -37.92 -24.65 -6.16
C MET A 302 -37.79 -25.54 -4.92
N CYS A 303 -36.73 -26.35 -4.85
CA CYS A 303 -36.47 -27.27 -3.73
C CYS A 303 -35.06 -27.00 -3.20
N GLU A 304 -34.94 -26.75 -1.90
CA GLU A 304 -33.66 -26.54 -1.24
C GLU A 304 -33.13 -27.89 -0.72
N ASP A 305 -31.99 -28.36 -1.22
CA ASP A 305 -31.33 -29.57 -0.71
C ASP A 305 -30.25 -29.18 0.30
N ARG A 306 -30.49 -29.47 1.58
CA ARG A 306 -29.57 -29.19 2.70
C ARG A 306 -28.15 -29.76 2.52
N ARG A 307 -27.94 -30.74 1.64
CA ARG A 307 -26.61 -31.32 1.38
C ARG A 307 -25.94 -30.79 0.13
N LYS A 308 -26.67 -30.14 -0.78
CA LYS A 308 -26.16 -29.70 -2.08
C LYS A 308 -26.23 -28.18 -2.30
N GLY A 309 -26.89 -27.45 -1.40
CA GLY A 309 -27.19 -26.03 -1.59
C GLY A 309 -28.37 -25.84 -2.55
N LEU A 310 -28.58 -24.60 -2.97
CA LEU A 310 -29.52 -24.23 -4.03
C LEU A 310 -29.06 -24.73 -5.40
#